data_AF-A0A2I0HI99-F1
#
_entry.id   AF-A0A2I0HI99-F1
#
_cell.length_a   1.000
_cell.length_b   1.000
_cell.length_c   1.000
_cell.angle_alpha   90.00
_cell.angle_beta   90.00
_cell.angle_gamma   90.00
#
_symmetry.space_group_name_H-M   'P 1'
#
loop_
_entity.id
_entity.type
_entity.pdbx_description
1 polymer ?
#
loop_
_entity_poly.entity_id
_entity_poly.type
_entity_poly.pdbx_seq_one_letter_code
_entity_poly.pdbx_strand_id
1 'polypeptide(L)'
;MFRFKNLLDETVALNNPRDSVLKLIRRINPSLFLQAIVNGSYSVPFFVTRFREALFHYSSLFDAFDANLAREDQMRLMFEKQWLGRETVNVIACEGAERVERPESYKQWQVRNMRAGFRQVPLDPFVMGKIRHKLKESYHEDFVLDEDGCWMLQGWKGRILYASSCWVPA
;
A
#
# COMPACT_ATOMS: atom_id res chain seq x y z
N MET A 1 5.16 -8.06 -4.43
CA MET A 1 4.78 -6.64 -4.31
C MET A 1 3.94 -6.44 -3.03
N PHE A 2 3.82 -5.24 -2.46
CA PHE A 2 3.00 -4.92 -1.27
C PHE A 2 3.36 -5.59 0.08
N ARG A 3 4.57 -6.14 0.24
CA ARG A 3 4.97 -6.89 1.46
C ARG A 3 5.54 -6.05 2.59
N PHE A 4 5.88 -4.79 2.34
CA PHE A 4 6.47 -3.92 3.36
C PHE A 4 5.55 -3.68 4.57
N LYS A 5 4.23 -3.78 4.38
CA LYS A 5 3.24 -3.68 5.47
C LYS A 5 3.37 -4.79 6.52
N ASN A 6 4.01 -5.91 6.18
CA ASN A 6 4.18 -7.06 7.07
C ASN A 6 5.48 -7.02 7.89
N LEU A 7 6.35 -6.05 7.62
CA LEU A 7 7.54 -5.83 8.46
C LEU A 7 7.12 -5.11 9.72
N LEU A 8 7.65 -5.55 10.88
CA LEU A 8 7.47 -4.84 12.14
C LEU A 8 7.98 -3.40 12.04
N ASP A 9 7.39 -2.53 12.84
CA ASP A 9 7.74 -1.13 12.94
C ASP A 9 8.42 -0.83 14.29
N GLU A 10 8.80 0.43 14.48
CA GLU A 10 9.47 0.91 15.68
C GLU A 10 8.62 0.77 16.95
N THR A 11 7.30 0.51 16.83
CA THR A 11 6.43 0.26 18.00
C THR A 11 6.60 -1.14 18.57
N VAL A 12 7.25 -2.06 17.84
CA VAL A 12 7.40 -3.47 18.23
C VAL A 12 8.87 -3.88 18.37
N ALA A 13 9.75 -3.37 17.51
CA ALA A 13 11.15 -3.78 17.48
C ALA A 13 12.10 -2.58 17.60
N LEU A 14 13.06 -2.66 18.53
CA LEU A 14 14.13 -1.66 18.68
C LEU A 14 14.99 -1.54 17.41
N ASN A 15 15.31 -2.68 16.79
CA ASN A 15 15.98 -2.75 15.50
C ASN A 15 14.92 -2.79 14.40
N ASN A 16 14.62 -1.64 13.79
CA ASN A 16 13.57 -1.52 12.77
C ASN A 16 13.81 -2.46 11.56
N PRO A 17 12.97 -3.49 11.36
CA PRO A 17 13.12 -4.41 10.22
C PRO A 17 12.90 -3.75 8.86
N ARG A 18 12.08 -2.69 8.77
CA ARG A 18 11.87 -1.93 7.52
C ARG A 18 13.16 -1.29 7.05
N ASP A 19 13.86 -0.62 7.96
CA ASP A 19 15.15 0.00 7.66
C ASP A 19 16.21 -1.04 7.33
N SER A 20 16.17 -2.20 8.00
CA SER A 20 17.10 -3.31 7.72
C SER A 20 16.92 -3.86 6.31
N VAL A 21 15.68 -4.05 5.86
CA VAL A 21 15.36 -4.46 4.49
C VAL A 21 15.76 -3.40 3.47
N LEU A 22 15.48 -2.13 3.71
CA LEU A 22 15.91 -1.05 2.81
C LEU A 22 17.45 -0.97 2.71
N LYS A 23 18.17 -1.10 3.82
CA LYS A 23 19.65 -1.18 3.84
C LYS A 23 20.17 -2.40 3.09
N LEU A 24 19.46 -3.52 3.11
CA LEU A 24 19.82 -4.71 2.32
C LEU A 24 19.62 -4.45 0.83
N ILE A 25 18.47 -3.92 0.42
CA ILE A 25 18.19 -3.56 -0.98
C ILE A 25 19.23 -2.58 -1.50
N ARG A 26 19.63 -1.59 -0.69
CA ARG A 26 20.69 -0.65 -1.07
C ARG A 26 22.03 -1.35 -1.27
N ARG A 27 22.40 -2.28 -0.38
CA ARG A 27 23.64 -3.08 -0.49
C ARG A 27 23.69 -3.95 -1.73
N ILE A 28 22.54 -4.44 -2.19
CA ILE A 28 22.42 -5.17 -3.47
C ILE A 28 22.71 -4.25 -4.67
N ASN A 29 22.58 -2.92 -4.49
CA ASN A 29 22.85 -1.90 -5.49
C ASN A 29 22.09 -2.11 -6.83
N PRO A 30 20.75 -2.21 -6.81
CA PRO A 30 19.97 -2.41 -8.02
C PRO A 30 20.01 -1.18 -8.93
N SER A 31 19.97 -1.40 -10.25
CA SER A 31 19.82 -0.32 -11.24
C SER A 31 18.49 0.41 -11.11
N LEU A 32 17.45 -0.26 -10.60
CA LEU A 32 16.15 0.30 -10.30
C LEU A 32 15.45 -0.53 -9.21
N PHE A 33 14.92 0.13 -8.19
CA PHE A 33 14.09 -0.46 -7.15
C PHE A 33 12.66 0.07 -7.28
N LEU A 34 11.73 -0.79 -7.71
CA LEU A 34 10.31 -0.49 -7.74
C LEU A 34 9.68 -0.89 -6.40
N GLN A 35 9.09 0.08 -5.71
CA GLN A 35 8.37 -0.13 -4.47
C GLN A 35 6.88 0.10 -4.69
N ALA A 36 6.06 -0.90 -4.40
CA ALA A 36 4.61 -0.74 -4.28
C ALA A 36 4.14 -1.11 -2.88
N ILE A 37 3.27 -0.27 -2.32
CA ILE A 37 2.82 -0.32 -0.93
C ILE A 37 1.29 -0.23 -0.86
N VAL A 38 0.73 -0.82 0.20
CA VAL A 38 -0.63 -0.50 0.63
C VAL A 38 -0.55 0.83 1.37
N ASN A 39 -1.29 1.82 0.89
CA ASN A 39 -1.34 3.14 1.50
C ASN A 39 -2.38 3.13 2.63
N GLY A 40 -1.91 3.19 3.88
CA GLY A 40 -2.78 3.18 5.04
C GLY A 40 -2.10 3.74 6.29
N SER A 41 -2.89 4.41 7.14
CA SER A 41 -2.41 5.04 8.38
C SER A 41 -2.86 4.27 9.63
N TYR A 42 -3.12 2.96 9.50
CA TYR A 42 -3.60 2.07 10.56
C TYR A 42 -2.50 1.14 11.12
N SER A 43 -1.23 1.53 11.01
CA SER A 43 -0.13 0.90 11.75
C SER A 43 -0.03 1.34 13.22
N VAL A 44 -0.69 2.46 13.58
CA VAL A 44 -0.60 3.10 14.91
C VAL A 44 -1.07 2.19 16.06
N PRO A 45 -0.51 2.35 17.28
CA PRO A 45 -0.85 1.49 18.43
C PRO A 45 -2.24 1.82 19.02
N PHE A 46 -2.77 3.02 18.79
CA PHE A 46 -4.04 3.47 19.36
C PHE A 46 -5.25 2.83 18.66
N PHE A 47 -5.99 1.97 19.39
CA PHE A 47 -7.09 1.16 18.84
C PHE A 47 -8.15 1.99 18.10
N VAL A 48 -8.72 3.03 18.72
CA VAL A 48 -9.85 3.78 18.11
C VAL A 48 -9.45 4.42 16.77
N THR A 49 -8.29 5.07 16.72
CA THR A 49 -7.75 5.66 15.48
C THR A 49 -7.49 4.57 14.45
N ARG A 50 -6.84 3.47 14.86
CA ARG A 50 -6.54 2.34 13.98
C ARG A 50 -7.80 1.70 13.40
N PHE A 51 -8.79 1.41 14.24
CA PHE A 51 -10.05 0.80 13.86
C PHE A 51 -10.79 1.66 12.84
N ARG A 52 -10.89 2.98 13.08
CA ARG A 52 -11.54 3.90 12.15
C ARG A 52 -10.84 3.94 10.79
N GLU A 53 -9.51 4.05 10.77
CA GLU A 53 -8.75 4.08 9.52
C GLU A 53 -8.81 2.75 8.76
N ALA A 54 -8.77 1.63 9.48
CA ALA A 54 -8.93 0.29 8.89
C ALA A 54 -10.34 0.10 8.30
N LEU A 55 -11.38 0.49 9.05
CA LEU A 55 -12.77 0.43 8.58
C LEU A 55 -12.92 1.18 7.25
N PHE A 56 -12.46 2.43 7.18
CA PHE A 56 -12.56 3.18 5.93
C PHE A 56 -11.74 2.58 4.78
N HIS A 57 -10.56 2.03 5.07
CA HIS A 57 -9.72 1.37 4.07
C HIS A 57 -10.40 0.13 3.49
N TYR A 58 -10.82 -0.80 4.36
CA TYR A 58 -11.43 -2.05 3.91
C TYR A 58 -12.83 -1.82 3.32
N SER A 59 -13.65 -0.92 3.89
CA SER A 59 -14.94 -0.58 3.28
C SER A 59 -14.79 -0.06 1.85
N SER A 60 -13.73 0.69 1.54
CA SER A 60 -13.46 1.15 0.18
C SER A 60 -13.10 -0.01 -0.76
N LEU A 61 -12.38 -1.04 -0.28
CA LEU A 61 -12.07 -2.23 -1.06
C LEU A 61 -13.30 -3.10 -1.31
N PHE A 62 -14.14 -3.30 -0.29
CA PHE A 62 -15.40 -4.04 -0.43
C PHE A 62 -16.39 -3.31 -1.34
N ASP A 63 -16.50 -1.98 -1.25
CA ASP A 63 -17.34 -1.17 -2.14
C ASP A 63 -16.83 -1.25 -3.60
N ALA A 64 -15.51 -1.22 -3.81
CA ALA A 64 -14.94 -1.43 -5.13
C ALA A 64 -15.27 -2.82 -5.69
N PHE A 65 -15.22 -3.88 -4.87
CA PHE A 65 -15.62 -5.21 -5.32
C PHE A 65 -17.11 -5.30 -5.61
N ASP A 66 -17.98 -4.68 -4.81
CA ASP A 66 -19.43 -4.71 -5.07
C ASP A 66 -19.81 -3.98 -6.36
N ALA A 67 -19.11 -2.90 -6.69
CA ALA A 67 -19.36 -2.14 -7.91
C ALA A 67 -18.82 -2.81 -9.19
N ASN A 68 -17.78 -3.66 -9.07
CA ASN A 68 -17.04 -4.17 -10.23
C ASN A 68 -17.18 -5.68 -10.47
N LEU A 69 -17.66 -6.45 -9.50
CA LEU A 69 -17.70 -7.92 -9.56
C LEU A 69 -19.09 -8.43 -9.17
N ALA A 70 -19.57 -9.47 -9.87
CA ALA A 70 -20.83 -10.13 -9.54
C ALA A 70 -20.79 -10.69 -8.09
N ARG A 71 -21.93 -10.66 -7.40
CA ARG A 71 -22.01 -11.08 -5.99
C ARG A 71 -21.80 -12.58 -5.80
N GLU A 72 -22.21 -13.36 -6.79
CA GLU A 72 -22.11 -14.81 -6.82
C GLU A 72 -20.73 -15.30 -7.31
N ASP A 73 -19.86 -14.37 -7.71
CA ASP A 73 -18.51 -14.67 -8.18
C ASP A 73 -17.70 -15.34 -7.05
N GLN A 74 -17.30 -16.59 -7.28
CA GLN A 74 -16.58 -17.39 -6.30
C GLN A 74 -15.18 -16.84 -6.00
N MET A 75 -14.54 -16.20 -6.99
CA MET A 75 -13.24 -15.55 -6.81
C MET A 75 -13.40 -14.32 -5.93
N ARG A 76 -14.44 -13.51 -6.14
CA ARG A 76 -14.78 -12.39 -5.25
C ARG A 76 -14.94 -12.86 -3.80
N LEU A 77 -15.79 -13.85 -3.57
CA LEU A 77 -16.05 -14.41 -2.23
C LEU A 77 -14.77 -14.95 -1.57
N MET A 78 -13.93 -15.64 -2.35
CA MET A 78 -12.64 -16.13 -1.87
C MET A 78 -11.71 -14.97 -1.48
N PHE A 79 -11.59 -13.93 -2.31
CA PHE A 79 -10.74 -12.77 -2.01
C PHE A 79 -11.21 -12.01 -0.77
N GLU A 80 -12.50 -11.72 -0.70
CA GLU A 80 -13.13 -11.04 0.45
C GLU A 80 -12.89 -11.82 1.74
N LYS A 81 -13.10 -13.14 1.75
CA LYS A 81 -12.96 -13.96 2.95
C LYS A 81 -11.51 -14.24 3.34
N GLN A 82 -10.69 -14.67 2.38
CA GLN A 82 -9.37 -15.23 2.66
C GLN A 82 -8.27 -14.17 2.71
N TRP A 83 -8.47 -13.02 2.06
CA TRP A 83 -7.50 -11.93 2.05
C TRP A 83 -8.00 -10.77 2.90
N LEU A 84 -9.02 -10.05 2.44
CA LEU A 84 -9.48 -8.82 3.12
C LEU A 84 -9.99 -9.10 4.54
N GLY A 85 -10.77 -10.17 4.71
CA GLY A 85 -11.32 -10.56 6.01
C GLY A 85 -10.22 -10.95 7.01
N ARG A 86 -9.22 -11.72 6.59
CA ARG A 86 -8.10 -12.11 7.46
C ARG A 86 -7.25 -10.91 7.86
N GLU A 87 -6.94 -10.03 6.90
CA GLU A 87 -6.18 -8.82 7.20
C GLU A 87 -6.95 -7.89 8.15
N THR A 88 -8.26 -7.71 7.93
CA THR A 88 -9.15 -6.93 8.79
C THR A 88 -9.15 -7.47 10.22
N VAL A 89 -9.32 -8.79 10.40
CA VAL A 89 -9.26 -9.44 11.71
C VAL A 89 -7.90 -9.21 12.37
N ASN A 90 -6.80 -9.32 11.63
CA ASN A 90 -5.47 -9.07 12.20
C ASN A 90 -5.29 -7.62 12.68
N VAL A 91 -5.75 -6.63 11.91
CA VAL A 91 -5.65 -5.21 12.29
C VAL A 91 -6.49 -4.88 13.53
N ILE A 92 -7.66 -5.51 13.67
CA ILE A 92 -8.63 -5.21 14.73
C ILE A 92 -8.35 -6.01 16.01
N ALA A 93 -8.15 -7.33 15.88
CA ALA A 93 -8.15 -8.24 17.01
C ALA A 93 -6.75 -8.54 17.57
N CYS A 94 -5.68 -8.30 16.81
CA CYS A 94 -4.31 -8.57 17.25
C CYS A 94 -3.61 -7.29 17.73
N GLU A 95 -2.61 -7.46 18.60
CA GLU A 95 -1.76 -6.38 19.12
C GLU A 95 -0.30 -6.82 19.16
N GLY A 96 0.61 -5.85 19.43
CA GLY A 96 2.04 -6.15 19.57
C GLY A 96 2.62 -6.87 18.35
N ALA A 97 3.42 -7.90 18.58
CA ALA A 97 4.05 -8.69 17.51
C ALA A 97 3.05 -9.56 16.71
N GLU A 98 1.90 -9.92 17.29
CA GLU A 98 0.87 -10.74 16.63
C GLU A 98 0.09 -9.94 15.57
N ARG A 99 0.09 -8.61 15.68
CA ARG A 99 -0.45 -7.74 14.63
C ARG A 99 0.59 -7.57 13.52
N VAL A 100 0.37 -8.24 12.40
CA VAL A 100 1.27 -8.25 11.24
C VAL A 100 0.89 -7.26 10.16
N GLU A 101 -0.39 -6.87 10.07
CA GLU A 101 -0.87 -5.90 9.08
C GLU A 101 -0.63 -4.46 9.58
N ARG A 102 0.46 -3.86 9.09
CA ARG A 102 0.95 -2.55 9.55
C ARG A 102 1.34 -1.63 8.39
N PRO A 103 0.41 -1.26 7.49
CA PRO A 103 0.73 -0.35 6.40
C PRO A 103 1.08 1.05 6.93
N GLU A 104 1.85 1.75 6.12
CA GLU A 104 2.19 3.16 6.31
C GLU A 104 1.82 3.93 5.05
N SER A 105 1.60 5.23 5.20
CA SER A 105 1.35 6.12 4.07
C SER A 105 2.56 6.19 3.14
N TYR A 106 2.32 6.48 1.86
CA TYR A 106 3.41 6.72 0.90
C TYR A 106 4.34 7.86 1.32
N LYS A 107 3.83 8.85 2.07
CA LYS A 107 4.63 9.95 2.64
C LYS A 107 5.61 9.46 3.70
N GLN A 108 5.21 8.50 4.54
CA GLN A 108 6.15 7.86 5.48
C GLN A 108 7.20 7.05 4.73
N TRP A 109 6.80 6.29 3.70
CA TRP A 109 7.73 5.55 2.85
C TRP A 109 8.71 6.45 2.08
N GLN A 110 8.27 7.63 1.62
CA GLN A 110 9.14 8.65 1.02
C GLN A 110 10.32 8.97 1.94
N VAL A 111 10.03 9.30 3.20
CA VAL A 111 11.04 9.66 4.20
C VAL A 111 11.96 8.48 4.50
N ARG A 112 11.40 7.26 4.64
CA ARG A 112 12.20 6.05 4.89
C ARG A 112 13.18 5.74 3.76
N ASN A 113 12.71 5.79 2.51
CA ASN A 113 13.57 5.54 1.35
C ASN A 113 14.69 6.57 1.25
N MET A 114 14.37 7.86 1.41
CA MET A 114 15.39 8.92 1.40
C MET A 114 16.42 8.73 2.51
N ARG A 115 16.00 8.41 3.74
CA ARG A 115 16.91 8.13 4.87
C ARG A 115 17.75 6.87 4.64
N ALA A 116 17.21 5.89 3.94
CA ALA A 116 17.94 4.69 3.53
C ALA A 116 18.90 4.95 2.36
N GLY A 117 19.01 6.18 1.86
CA GLY A 117 19.92 6.57 0.78
C GLY A 117 19.35 6.33 -0.61
N PHE A 118 18.04 6.21 -0.79
CA PHE A 118 17.46 6.12 -2.13
C PHE A 118 17.08 7.51 -2.66
N ARG A 119 17.30 7.71 -3.96
CA ARG A 119 16.76 8.86 -4.71
C ARG A 119 15.58 8.40 -5.54
N GLN A 120 14.48 9.12 -5.46
CA GLN A 120 13.29 8.83 -6.25
C GLN A 120 13.52 9.15 -7.73
N VAL A 121 12.96 8.32 -8.61
CA VAL A 121 12.99 8.48 -10.06
C VAL A 121 11.63 8.96 -10.53
N PRO A 122 11.56 10.02 -11.37
CA PRO A 122 10.31 10.46 -11.99
C PRO A 122 9.62 9.35 -12.76
N LEU A 123 8.29 9.36 -12.74
CA LEU A 123 7.49 8.45 -13.55
C LEU A 123 7.59 8.86 -15.01
N ASP A 124 7.62 7.86 -15.90
CA ASP A 124 7.62 8.10 -17.33
C ASP A 124 6.22 8.61 -17.78
N PRO A 125 6.11 9.82 -18.37
CA PRO A 125 4.82 10.39 -18.74
C PRO A 125 4.06 9.56 -19.78
N PHE A 126 4.77 8.86 -20.66
CA PHE A 126 4.15 8.00 -21.67
C PHE A 126 3.57 6.74 -21.03
N VAL A 127 4.28 6.13 -20.08
CA VAL A 127 3.76 5.02 -19.27
C VAL A 127 2.53 5.46 -18.47
N MET A 128 2.60 6.60 -17.78
CA MET A 128 1.45 7.14 -17.03
C MET A 128 0.26 7.43 -17.93
N GLY A 129 0.49 7.98 -19.13
CA GLY A 129 -0.54 8.18 -20.14
C GLY A 129 -1.22 6.87 -20.56
N LYS A 130 -0.45 5.80 -20.79
CA LYS A 130 -1.00 4.47 -21.11
C LYS A 130 -1.84 3.88 -19.98
N ILE A 131 -1.37 3.97 -18.73
CA ILE A 131 -2.13 3.46 -17.58
C ILE A 131 -3.44 4.25 -17.41
N ARG A 132 -3.38 5.57 -17.55
CA ARG A 132 -4.55 6.45 -17.45
C ARG A 132 -5.56 6.16 -18.56
N HIS A 133 -5.10 5.94 -19.79
CA HIS A 133 -5.97 5.57 -20.91
C HIS A 133 -6.66 4.23 -20.66
N LYS A 134 -5.90 3.20 -20.26
CA LYS A 134 -6.44 1.87 -19.95
C LYS A 134 -7.46 1.92 -18.81
N LEU A 135 -7.21 2.74 -17.79
CA LEU A 135 -8.17 2.91 -16.69
C LEU A 135 -9.49 3.49 -17.19
N LYS A 136 -9.46 4.52 -18.04
CA LYS A 136 -10.66 5.14 -18.60
C LYS A 136 -11.43 4.23 -19.56
N GLU A 137 -10.73 3.37 -20.29
CA GLU A 137 -11.33 2.50 -21.31
C GLU A 137 -11.99 1.25 -20.70
N SER A 138 -11.36 0.65 -19.68
CA SER A 138 -11.71 -0.71 -19.24
C SER A 138 -12.15 -0.84 -17.79
N TYR A 139 -12.09 0.23 -16.99
CA TYR A 139 -12.40 0.19 -15.56
C TYR A 139 -13.48 1.18 -15.18
N HIS A 140 -14.13 0.93 -14.05
CA HIS A 140 -15.15 1.81 -13.48
C HIS A 140 -14.61 3.22 -13.20
N GLU A 141 -15.43 4.24 -13.43
CA GLU A 141 -15.03 5.65 -13.37
C GLU A 141 -14.53 6.12 -11.99
N ASP A 142 -15.04 5.49 -10.92
CA ASP A 142 -14.62 5.74 -9.55
C ASP A 142 -13.19 5.27 -9.20
N PHE A 143 -12.53 4.49 -10.08
CA PHE A 143 -11.11 4.21 -9.89
C PHE A 143 -10.29 5.48 -10.10
N VAL A 144 -9.37 5.71 -9.17
CA VAL A 144 -8.50 6.89 -9.16
C VAL A 144 -7.09 6.47 -9.57
N LEU A 145 -6.50 7.21 -10.52
CA LEU A 145 -5.07 7.21 -10.81
C LEU A 145 -4.56 8.64 -10.74
N ASP A 146 -3.73 8.91 -9.74
CA ASP A 146 -3.19 10.23 -9.46
C ASP A 146 -1.66 10.19 -9.32
N GLU A 147 -1.04 11.36 -9.36
CA GLU A 147 0.40 11.56 -9.26
C GLU A 147 0.70 12.59 -8.17
N ASP A 148 1.44 12.18 -7.14
CA ASP A 148 1.96 13.11 -6.12
C ASP A 148 3.49 13.01 -6.04
N GLY A 149 4.17 14.06 -6.47
CA GLY A 149 5.61 14.03 -6.71
C GLY A 149 5.96 12.96 -7.76
N CYS A 150 6.75 11.96 -7.38
CA CYS A 150 7.10 10.83 -8.24
C CYS A 150 6.44 9.51 -7.77
N TRP A 151 5.28 9.62 -7.10
CA TRP A 151 4.44 8.48 -6.74
C TRP A 151 3.26 8.35 -7.69
N MET A 152 3.01 7.13 -8.13
CA MET A 152 1.76 6.74 -8.79
C MET A 152 0.80 6.28 -7.70
N LEU A 153 -0.31 7.00 -7.54
CA LEU A 153 -1.34 6.74 -6.54
C LEU A 153 -2.54 6.07 -7.19
N GLN A 154 -3.07 5.04 -6.53
CA GLN A 154 -4.21 4.26 -7.01
C GLN A 154 -5.28 4.21 -5.92
N GLY A 155 -6.53 4.46 -6.29
CA GLY A 155 -7.61 4.62 -5.33
C GLY A 155 -8.99 4.27 -5.85
N TRP A 156 -9.97 4.45 -4.97
CA TRP A 156 -11.40 4.23 -5.23
C TRP A 156 -12.22 5.32 -4.53
N LYS A 157 -13.13 5.99 -5.25
CA LYS A 157 -14.00 7.07 -4.73
C LYS A 157 -13.25 8.10 -3.88
N GLY A 158 -12.12 8.56 -4.39
CA GLY A 158 -11.26 9.58 -3.74
C GLY A 158 -10.35 9.06 -2.62
N ARG A 159 -10.44 7.78 -2.22
CA ARG A 159 -9.51 7.20 -1.24
C ARG A 159 -8.32 6.53 -1.95
N ILE A 160 -7.10 6.98 -1.63
CA ILE A 160 -5.87 6.34 -2.14
C ILE A 160 -5.58 5.07 -1.33
N LEU A 161 -5.58 3.93 -2.01
CA LEU A 161 -5.45 2.59 -1.43
C LEU A 161 -4.05 1.99 -1.64
N TYR A 162 -3.42 2.31 -2.76
CA TYR A 162 -2.09 1.82 -3.12
C TYR A 162 -1.23 2.97 -3.64
N ALA A 163 0.07 2.84 -3.48
CA ALA A 163 1.04 3.76 -4.05
C ALA A 163 2.26 2.99 -4.58
N SER A 164 2.78 3.43 -5.72
CA SER A 164 3.98 2.85 -6.33
C SER A 164 4.98 3.94 -6.70
N SER A 165 6.27 3.66 -6.54
CA SER A 165 7.36 4.57 -6.91
C SER A 165 8.62 3.82 -7.30
N CYS A 166 9.49 4.51 -8.04
CA CYS A 166 10.76 4.00 -8.52
C CYS A 166 11.92 4.72 -7.81
N TRP A 167 12.98 3.97 -7.48
CA TRP A 167 14.10 4.44 -6.69
C TRP A 167 15.43 3.93 -7.24
N VAL A 168 16.48 4.71 -7.05
CA VAL A 168 17.87 4.28 -7.30
C VAL A 168 18.72 4.50 -6.05
N PRO A 169 19.72 3.66 -5.76
CA PRO A 169 20.72 3.96 -4.74
C PRO A 169 21.39 5.30 -5.05
N ALA A 170 21.38 6.22 -4.08
CA ALA A 170 22.06 7.52 -4.15
C ALA A 170 23.47 7.48 -3.55
#